data_AF-A0A5C3P5Y4-F1
#
_entry.id   AF-A0A5C3P5Y4-F1
#
_cell.length_a   1.000
_cell.length_b   1.000
_cell.length_c   1.000
_cell.angle_alpha   90.00
_cell.angle_beta   90.00
_cell.angle_gamma   90.00
#
_symmetry.space_group_name_H-M   'P 1'
#
loop_
_entity.id
_entity.type
_entity.pdbx_description
1 polymer ?
#
loop_
_entity_poly.entity_id
_entity_poly.type
_entity_poly.pdbx_seq_one_letter_code
_entity_poly.pdbx_strand_id
1 'polypeptide(L)'
;IHRDVSGGNILILPCIVTSEAGRRFMIWIGILTDWELAKGLSDERKPRQPERTGTWQYMSVALLNRPTKAVEIPDDLESLFYVLLYHAVRYLKSNCASVPTWLEEFFDVFSYRDGAYECGARK
;
A
#
# COMPACT_ATOMS: atom_id res chain seq x y z
N ILE A 1 8.35 10.60 4.20
CA ILE A 1 8.08 9.42 3.34
C ILE A 1 8.04 8.22 4.26
N HIS A 2 6.93 7.50 4.29
CA HIS A 2 6.65 6.35 5.16
C HIS A 2 7.51 5.13 4.81
N ARG A 3 7.60 4.79 3.51
CA ARG A 3 8.42 3.69 2.94
C ARG A 3 8.00 2.27 3.29
N ASP A 4 6.98 2.11 4.13
CA ASP A 4 6.38 0.82 4.48
C ASP A 4 4.85 0.96 4.58
N VAL A 5 4.20 1.38 3.49
CA VAL A 5 2.73 1.46 3.48
C VAL A 5 2.17 0.08 3.19
N SER A 6 1.34 -0.43 4.09
CA SER A 6 0.64 -1.71 3.93
C SER A 6 -0.74 -1.64 4.62
N GLY A 7 -1.62 -2.59 4.33
CA GLY A 7 -2.90 -2.71 5.05
C GLY A 7 -2.73 -3.00 6.55
N GLY A 8 -1.60 -3.60 6.96
CA GLY A 8 -1.27 -3.85 8.36
C GLY A 8 -0.88 -2.59 9.14
N ASN A 9 -0.40 -1.57 8.44
CA ASN A 9 0.10 -0.33 9.03
C ASN A 9 -0.96 0.78 9.06
N ILE A 10 -2.22 0.45 8.77
CA ILE A 10 -3.36 1.38 8.84
C ILE A 10 -4.33 0.92 9.92
N LEU A 11 -4.37 1.65 11.03
CA LEU A 11 -5.36 1.47 12.07
C LEU A 11 -6.63 2.26 11.76
N ILE A 12 -7.78 1.69 12.12
CA ILE A 12 -9.08 2.33 11.99
C ILE A 12 -9.60 2.69 13.38
N LEU A 13 -9.70 3.99 13.66
CA LEU A 13 -10.20 4.53 14.92
C LEU A 13 -11.67 4.96 14.78
N PRO A 14 -12.63 4.25 15.40
CA PRO A 14 -14.01 4.72 15.51
C PRO A 14 -14.11 5.85 16.54
N CYS A 15 -14.66 7.00 16.13
CA CYS A 15 -14.97 8.12 17.01
C CYS A 15 -16.48 8.41 16.98
N ILE A 16 -17.08 8.62 18.15
CA ILE A 16 -18.47 9.06 18.27
C ILE A 16 -18.48 10.58 18.36
N VAL A 17 -19.18 11.23 17.44
CA VAL A 17 -19.34 12.69 17.40
C VAL A 17 -20.81 13.01 17.62
N THR A 18 -21.08 14.08 18.36
CA THR A 18 -22.45 14.58 18.58
C THR A 18 -22.64 15.87 17.78
N SER A 19 -23.62 15.90 16.89
CA SER A 19 -23.99 17.10 16.14
C SER A 19 -24.55 18.16 17.09
N GLU A 20 -24.61 19.42 16.65
CA GLU A 20 -25.29 20.51 17.36
C GLU A 20 -26.76 20.19 17.71
N ALA A 21 -27.45 19.41 16.87
CA ALA A 21 -28.81 18.93 17.11
C ALA A 21 -28.91 17.71 18.07
N GLY A 22 -27.83 17.36 18.77
CA GLY A 22 -27.79 16.24 19.74
C GLY A 22 -27.73 14.84 19.13
N ARG A 23 -27.71 14.69 17.80
CA ARG A 23 -27.59 13.39 17.12
C ARG A 23 -26.15 12.86 17.20
N ARG A 24 -25.98 11.59 17.57
CA ARG A 24 -24.68 10.91 17.59
C ARG A 24 -24.44 10.19 16.27
N PHE A 25 -23.25 10.34 15.72
CA PHE A 25 -22.79 9.64 14.53
C PHE A 25 -21.39 9.08 14.76
N MET A 26 -21.11 7.94 14.14
CA MET A 26 -19.79 7.33 14.14
C MET A 26 -19.00 7.84 12.94
N ILE A 27 -17.82 8.39 13.19
CA ILE A 27 -16.82 8.66 12.16
C ILE A 27 -15.68 7.65 12.30
N TRP A 28 -15.08 7.27 11.19
CA TRP A 28 -13.95 6.36 11.15
C TRP A 28 -12.72 7.15 10.67
N ILE A 29 -11.68 7.17 11.48
CA ILE A 29 -10.43 7.88 11.18
C ILE A 29 -9.35 6.83 10.89
N GLY A 30 -8.67 6.96 9.76
CA GLY A 30 -7.48 6.17 9.44
C GLY A 30 -6.25 6.77 10.12
N ILE A 31 -5.46 5.93 10.80
CA ILE A 31 -4.19 6.30 11.43
C ILE A 31 -3.10 5.44 10.83
N LEU A 32 -2.07 6.06 10.27
CA LEU A 32 -0.90 5.35 9.74
C LEU A 32 0.11 5.11 10.87
N THR A 33 0.60 3.87 11.01
CA THR A 33 1.56 3.41 12.02
C THR A 33 2.86 2.91 11.38
N ASP A 34 3.83 2.50 12.20
CA ASP A 34 5.09 1.87 11.73
C ASP A 34 5.99 2.82 10.91
N TRP A 35 6.14 4.03 11.44
CA TRP A 35 7.00 5.09 10.89
C TRP A 35 8.51 4.84 11.10
N GLU A 36 8.92 3.66 11.56
CA GLU A 36 10.33 3.36 11.87
C GLU A 36 11.25 3.39 10.64
N LEU A 37 10.70 3.13 9.45
CA LEU A 37 11.42 3.21 8.17
C LEU A 37 11.31 4.59 7.51
N ALA A 38 10.57 5.51 8.12
CA ALA A 38 10.27 6.80 7.55
C ALA A 38 11.52 7.68 7.42
N LYS A 39 11.51 8.54 6.40
CA LYS A 39 12.55 9.54 6.16
C LYS A 39 11.97 10.91 5.92
N GLY A 40 12.66 11.92 6.45
CA GLY A 40 12.41 13.33 6.13
C GLY A 40 12.78 13.63 4.69
N LEU A 41 12.15 14.67 4.10
CA LEU A 41 12.44 15.09 2.73
C LEU A 41 13.84 15.69 2.57
N SER A 42 14.43 16.16 3.68
CA SER A 42 15.79 16.69 3.77
C SER A 42 16.86 15.62 4.02
N ASP A 43 16.47 14.38 4.34
CA ASP A 43 17.44 13.32 4.62
C ASP A 43 18.05 12.80 3.32
N GLU A 44 19.33 12.41 3.36
CA GLU A 44 19.99 11.79 2.21
C GLU A 44 19.17 10.59 1.73
N ARG A 45 18.77 10.64 0.45
CA ARG A 45 18.00 9.62 -0.27
C ARG A 45 18.85 8.38 -0.54
N LYS A 46 19.34 7.73 0.52
CA LYS A 46 20.06 6.46 0.41
C LYS A 46 19.09 5.38 -0.04
N PRO A 47 19.41 4.62 -1.10
CA PRO A 47 18.67 3.42 -1.45
C PRO A 47 18.80 2.44 -0.27
N ARG A 48 17.67 2.10 0.33
CA ARG A 48 17.56 0.95 1.24
C ARG A 48 16.44 0.10 0.69
N GLN A 49 16.73 -1.17 0.42
CA GLN A 49 15.74 -2.12 -0.07
C GLN A 49 14.71 -2.36 1.05
N PRO A 50 13.41 -2.20 0.79
CA PRO A 50 12.38 -2.70 1.68
C PRO A 50 12.45 -4.23 1.74
N GLU A 51 12.11 -4.84 2.88
CA GLU A 51 12.05 -6.29 3.00
C GLU A 51 11.01 -6.85 2.01
N ARG A 52 11.43 -7.76 1.13
CA ARG A 52 10.64 -8.20 -0.03
C ARG A 52 9.62 -9.30 0.27
N THR A 53 9.63 -9.88 1.46
CA THR A 53 8.86 -11.10 1.75
C THR A 53 7.44 -10.82 2.25
N GLY A 54 7.16 -9.60 2.76
CA GLY A 54 5.85 -9.24 3.33
C GLY A 54 5.19 -7.97 2.76
N THR A 55 5.96 -7.04 2.18
CA THR A 55 5.46 -5.70 1.73
C THR A 55 5.47 -5.54 0.20
N TRP A 56 5.90 -6.54 -0.56
CA TRP A 56 6.04 -6.40 -2.02
C TRP A 56 4.72 -6.20 -2.77
N GLN A 57 3.62 -6.77 -2.26
CA GLN A 57 2.28 -6.62 -2.82
C GLN A 57 1.86 -5.15 -2.96
N TYR A 58 2.21 -4.31 -1.99
CA TYR A 58 1.86 -2.88 -1.99
C TYR A 58 2.98 -1.98 -2.54
N MET A 59 4.15 -2.53 -2.87
CA MET A 59 5.26 -1.73 -3.39
C MET A 59 4.93 -1.16 -4.77
N SER A 60 5.43 0.05 -5.06
CA SER A 60 5.30 0.69 -6.38
C SER A 60 5.97 -0.12 -7.48
N VAL A 61 5.43 -0.07 -8.69
CA VAL A 61 6.02 -0.67 -9.89
C VAL A 61 7.43 -0.15 -10.12
N ALA A 62 7.65 1.14 -9.85
CA ALA A 62 8.97 1.76 -10.01
C ALA A 62 10.02 1.16 -9.07
N LEU A 63 9.66 0.82 -7.82
CA LEU A 63 10.56 0.16 -6.88
C LEU A 63 10.74 -1.33 -7.19
N LEU A 64 9.68 -2.01 -7.64
CA LEU A 64 9.74 -3.42 -8.03
C LEU A 64 10.67 -3.63 -9.23
N ASN A 65 10.53 -2.81 -10.28
CA ASN A 65 11.30 -2.94 -11.51
C ASN A 65 12.70 -2.29 -11.43
N ARG A 66 12.98 -1.48 -10.40
CA ARG A 66 14.28 -0.82 -10.22
C ARG A 66 14.77 -0.99 -8.77
N PRO A 67 15.41 -2.13 -8.44
CA PRO A 67 15.90 -2.46 -7.09
C PRO A 67 16.79 -1.40 -6.43
N THR A 68 17.47 -0.57 -7.22
CA THR A 68 18.41 0.45 -6.75
C THR A 68 17.78 1.84 -6.63
N LYS A 69 16.51 2.01 -7.02
CA LYS A 69 15.78 3.28 -6.93
C LYS A 69 15.59 3.66 -5.46
N ALA A 70 15.81 4.93 -5.14
CA ALA A 70 15.43 5.48 -3.84
C ALA A 70 13.90 5.65 -3.75
N VAL A 71 13.34 5.41 -2.57
CA VAL A 71 11.90 5.62 -2.30
C VAL A 71 11.59 7.12 -2.29
N GLU A 72 10.53 7.50 -2.97
CA GLU A 72 10.05 8.87 -3.15
C GLU A 72 8.56 8.98 -2.77
N ILE A 73 8.04 10.21 -2.69
CA ILE A 73 6.62 10.46 -2.37
C ILE A 73 5.66 9.69 -3.30
N PRO A 74 5.87 9.65 -4.65
CA PRO A 74 4.99 8.89 -5.53
C PRO A 74 4.91 7.40 -5.19
N ASP A 75 6.00 6.82 -4.67
CA ASP A 75 6.01 5.40 -4.31
C ASP A 75 5.09 5.11 -3.11
N ASP A 76 5.10 5.97 -2.09
CA ASP A 76 4.17 5.86 -0.94
C ASP A 76 2.71 6.05 -1.39
N LEU A 77 2.45 6.98 -2.31
CA LEU A 77 1.10 7.23 -2.85
C LEU A 77 0.59 6.04 -3.66
N GLU A 78 1.44 5.45 -4.49
CA GLU A 78 1.12 4.23 -5.24
C GLU A 78 0.86 3.06 -4.29
N SER A 79 1.62 2.97 -3.20
CA SER A 79 1.42 1.96 -2.17
C SER A 79 0.08 2.13 -1.45
N LEU A 80 -0.31 3.37 -1.11
CA LEU A 80 -1.64 3.68 -0.56
C LEU A 80 -2.76 3.31 -1.53
N PHE A 81 -2.58 3.59 -2.83
CA PHE A 81 -3.52 3.18 -3.86
C PHE A 81 -3.67 1.66 -3.92
N TYR A 82 -2.56 0.91 -3.84
CA TYR A 82 -2.61 -0.54 -3.85
C TYR A 82 -3.30 -1.14 -2.62
N VAL A 83 -3.12 -0.55 -1.44
CA VAL A 83 -3.88 -0.94 -0.24
C VAL A 83 -5.38 -0.71 -0.47
N LEU A 84 -5.76 0.46 -0.99
CA LEU A 84 -7.15 0.77 -1.30
C LEU A 84 -7.73 -0.20 -2.35
N LEU A 85 -6.99 -0.48 -3.42
CA LEU A 85 -7.40 -1.36 -4.52
C LEU A 85 -7.61 -2.80 -4.04
N TYR A 86 -6.67 -3.33 -3.25
CA TYR A 86 -6.77 -4.66 -2.66
C TYR A 86 -8.06 -4.82 -1.86
N HIS A 87 -8.32 -3.88 -0.95
CA HIS A 87 -9.51 -3.93 -0.10
C HIS A 87 -10.80 -3.64 -0.87
N ALA A 88 -10.76 -2.75 -1.87
CA ALA A 88 -11.90 -2.46 -2.72
C ALA A 88 -12.35 -3.70 -3.50
N VAL A 89 -11.42 -4.39 -4.18
CA VAL A 89 -11.75 -5.60 -4.95
C VAL A 89 -12.18 -6.74 -4.03
N ARG A 90 -11.58 -6.85 -2.83
CA ARG A 90 -11.89 -7.93 -1.89
C ARG A 90 -13.24 -7.78 -1.21
N TYR A 91 -13.62 -6.56 -0.84
CA TYR A 91 -14.74 -6.32 0.08
C TYR A 91 -15.90 -5.50 -0.49
N LEU A 92 -15.68 -4.71 -1.55
CA LEU A 92 -16.77 -3.97 -2.17
C LEU A 92 -17.45 -4.84 -3.24
N LYS A 93 -18.77 -4.64 -3.37
CA LYS A 93 -19.53 -5.24 -4.45
C LYS A 93 -19.04 -4.67 -5.78
N SER A 94 -18.57 -5.55 -6.66
CA SER A 94 -18.06 -5.19 -7.99
C SER A 94 -18.59 -6.15 -9.05
N ASN A 95 -18.24 -5.89 -10.31
CA ASN A 95 -18.47 -6.78 -11.45
C ASN A 95 -17.29 -7.76 -11.67
N CYS A 96 -16.40 -7.93 -10.69
CA CYS A 96 -15.29 -8.88 -10.77
C CYS A 96 -15.83 -10.32 -10.71
N ALA A 97 -15.57 -11.12 -11.75
CA ALA A 97 -16.08 -12.48 -11.85
C ALA A 97 -15.43 -13.46 -10.86
N SER A 98 -14.12 -13.30 -10.60
CA SER A 98 -13.37 -14.08 -9.61
C SER A 98 -12.40 -13.17 -8.86
N VAL A 99 -12.82 -12.73 -7.68
CA VAL A 99 -12.00 -11.91 -6.78
C VAL A 99 -10.67 -12.60 -6.41
N PRO A 100 -10.64 -13.89 -6.01
CA PRO A 100 -9.38 -14.56 -5.66
C PRO A 100 -8.38 -14.58 -6.81
N THR A 101 -8.83 -14.96 -8.01
CA THR A 101 -7.99 -15.01 -9.21
C THR A 101 -7.47 -13.63 -9.58
N TRP A 102 -8.32 -12.61 -9.52
CA TRP A 102 -7.90 -11.24 -9.83
C TRP A 102 -6.85 -10.73 -8.84
N LEU A 103 -7.02 -11.00 -7.54
CA LEU A 103 -6.05 -10.62 -6.51
C LEU A 103 -4.72 -11.33 -6.73
N GLU A 104 -4.73 -12.63 -7.00
CA GLU A 104 -3.53 -13.41 -7.28
C GLU A 104 -2.80 -12.86 -8.52
N GLU A 105 -3.51 -12.68 -9.64
CA GLU A 105 -2.93 -12.20 -10.89
C GLU A 105 -2.35 -10.78 -10.80
N PHE A 106 -2.90 -9.92 -9.93
CA PHE A 106 -2.45 -8.53 -9.78
C PHE A 106 -1.39 -8.35 -8.69
N PHE A 107 -1.56 -8.98 -7.52
CA PHE A 107 -0.71 -8.75 -6.35
C PHE A 107 0.37 -9.83 -6.14
N ASP A 108 0.14 -11.06 -6.61
CA ASP A 108 0.97 -12.23 -6.26
C ASP A 108 1.75 -12.82 -7.43
N VAL A 109 1.46 -12.41 -8.67
CA VAL A 109 2.25 -12.79 -9.85
C VAL A 109 3.47 -11.88 -9.98
N PHE A 110 4.62 -12.48 -10.26
CA PHE A 110 5.88 -11.80 -10.55
C PHE A 110 6.57 -12.44 -11.76
N SER A 111 7.50 -11.70 -12.37
CA SER A 111 8.43 -12.25 -13.36
C SER A 111 9.87 -12.20 -12.84
N TYR A 112 10.72 -13.10 -13.34
CA TYR A 112 12.15 -13.08 -13.05
C TYR A 112 12.91 -12.82 -14.34
N ARG A 113 13.65 -11.70 -14.38
CA ARG A 113 14.41 -11.24 -15.55
C ARG A 113 15.76 -10.67 -15.10
N ASP A 114 16.84 -11.04 -15.80
CA ASP A 114 18.19 -10.52 -15.58
C ASP A 114 18.67 -10.55 -14.12
N GLY A 115 18.33 -11.61 -13.38
CA GLY A 115 18.73 -11.76 -11.98
C GLY A 115 17.82 -11.07 -10.96
N ALA A 116 16.77 -10.37 -11.40
CA ALA A 116 15.86 -9.59 -10.57
C ALA A 116 14.39 -10.04 -10.71
N TYR A 117 13.65 -9.90 -9.61
CA TYR A 117 12.19 -10.03 -9.61
C TYR A 117 11.55 -8.70 -10.03
N GLU A 118 10.59 -8.77 -10.94
CA GLU A 118 9.79 -7.66 -11.48
C GLU A 118 8.30 -7.90 -11.15
N CYS A 119 7.50 -6.84 -11.21
CA CYS A 119 6.05 -6.96 -11.01
C CYS A 119 5.39 -7.82 -12.11
N GLY A 120 4.29 -8.50 -11.78
CA GLY A 120 3.52 -9.25 -12.76
C GLY A 120 2.92 -8.34 -13.83
N ALA A 121 2.65 -8.90 -15.02
CA ALA A 121 2.21 -8.14 -16.20
C ALA A 121 0.88 -7.37 -16.04
N ARG A 122 0.10 -7.68 -15.00
CA ARG A 122 -1.14 -6.96 -14.69
C ARG A 122 -0.94 -5.78 -13.74
N LYS A 123 0.24 -5.65 -13.13
CA LYS A 123 0.59 -4.58 -12.19
C LYS A 123 1.46 -3.52 -12.86
#